data_AF-A0A1M5KB97-F1
#
_entry.id   AF-A0A1M5KB97-F1
#
_cell.length_a   1.000
_cell.length_b   1.000
_cell.length_c   1.000
_cell.angle_alpha   90.00
_cell.angle_beta   90.00
_cell.angle_gamma   90.00
#
_symmetry.space_group_name_H-M   'P 1'
#
loop_
_entity.id
_entity.type
_entity.pdbx_description
1 polymer ?
#
loop_
_entity_poly.entity_id
_entity_poly.type
_entity_poly.pdbx_seq_one_letter_code
_entity_poly.pdbx_strand_id
1 'polypeptide(L)' 'MDTKDSNGNILENGDNVHVTKDLKIKGMSKTLKRGILLRIFG' A
#
# COMPACT_ATOMS: atom_id res chain seq x y z
N MET A 1 -5.37 -12.33 10.89
CA MET A 1 -5.61 -11.86 9.51
C MET A 1 -4.28 -11.33 9.02
N ASP A 2 -3.60 -12.12 8.19
CA ASP A 2 -2.29 -11.72 7.67
C ASP A 2 -2.48 -10.65 6.59
N THR A 3 -1.80 -9.52 6.76
CA THR A 3 -1.79 -8.45 5.75
C THR A 3 -0.97 -8.95 4.57
N LYS A 4 -1.57 -8.95 3.37
CA LYS A 4 -0.91 -9.42 2.15
C LYS A 4 -0.85 -8.31 1.11
N ASP A 5 0.20 -8.33 0.29
CA ASP A 5 0.30 -7.47 -0.89
C ASP A 5 -0.60 -7.97 -2.04
N SER A 6 -0.60 -7.23 -3.15
CA SER A 6 -1.35 -7.61 -4.37
C SER A 6 -0.81 -8.87 -5.07
N ASN A 7 0.39 -9.34 -4.71
CA ASN A 7 1.02 -10.54 -5.27
C ASN A 7 0.83 -11.77 -4.37
N GLY A 8 0.21 -11.60 -3.19
CA GLY A 8 -0.03 -12.68 -2.22
C GLY A 8 1.08 -12.87 -1.19
N ASN A 9 2.08 -12.00 -1.14
CA ASN A 9 3.14 -12.02 -0.14
C ASN A 9 2.59 -11.55 1.21
N ILE A 10 2.91 -12.27 2.29
CA ILE A 10 2.61 -11.82 3.65
C ILE A 10 3.55 -10.68 3.99
N LEU A 11 2.99 -9.58 4.48
CA LEU A 11 3.71 -8.37 4.84
C LEU A 11 3.86 -8.29 6.36
N GLU A 12 5.06 -7.95 6.81
CA GLU A 12 5.36 -7.72 8.21
C GLU A 12 5.63 -6.24 8.50
N ASN A 13 5.63 -5.90 9.80
CA ASN A 13 5.91 -4.55 10.24
C ASN A 13 7.33 -4.14 9.83
N GLY A 14 7.45 -3.00 9.17
CA GLY A 14 8.71 -2.47 8.69
C GLY A 14 8.98 -2.73 7.20
N ASP A 15 8.18 -3.56 6.53
CA ASP A 15 8.31 -3.84 5.10
C ASP A 15 7.95 -2.64 4.24
N ASN A 16 8.55 -2.59 3.05
CA ASN A 16 8.27 -1.55 2.05
C ASN A 16 7.46 -2.15 0.90
N VAL A 17 6.34 -1.50 0.58
CA VAL A 17 5.47 -1.86 -0.54
C VAL A 17 5.34 -0.72 -1.54
N HIS A 18 5.10 -1.05 -2.80
CA HIS A 18 4.88 -0.07 -3.84
C HIS A 18 3.42 -0.05 -4.27
N VAL A 19 2.89 1.15 -4.46
CA VAL A 19 1.55 1.35 -5.01
C VAL A 19 1.56 0.97 -6.49
N THR A 20 0.81 -0.08 -6.85
CA THR A 20 0.79 -0.61 -8.23
C THR A 20 -0.19 0.12 -9.15
N LYS A 21 -1.15 0.86 -8.59
CA LYS A 21 -2.21 1.57 -9.32
C LYS A 21 -2.55 2.88 -8.63
N ASP A 22 -3.07 3.85 -9.38
CA ASP A 22 -3.58 5.08 -8.78
C ASP A 22 -4.81 4.77 -7.93
N LEU A 23 -4.75 5.09 -6.64
CA LEU A 23 -5.84 4.90 -5.68
C LEU A 23 -6.42 6.25 -5.29
N LYS A 24 -7.72 6.43 -5.56
CA LYS A 24 -8.48 7.56 -5.03
C LYS A 24 -8.92 7.23 -3.61
N ILE A 25 -8.50 8.06 -2.65
CA ILE A 25 -8.84 7.87 -1.25
C ILE A 25 -10.20 8.52 -0.99
N LYS A 26 -11.16 7.75 -0.45
CA LYS A 26 -12.46 8.30 -0.05
C LYS A 26 -12.25 9.28 1.12
N GLY A 27 -12.86 10.47 1.03
CA GLY A 27 -12.73 11.51 2.06
C GLY A 27 -11.50 12.41 1.92
N MET A 28 -10.64 12.19 0.93
CA MET A 28 -9.49 13.06 0.64
C MET A 28 -9.51 13.51 -0.83
N SER A 29 -9.22 14.78 -1.10
CA SER A 29 -9.08 15.28 -2.48
C SER A 29 -7.78 14.81 -3.16
N LYS A 30 -6.91 14.10 -2.44
CA LYS A 30 -5.65 13.57 -2.96
C LYS A 30 -5.82 12.15 -3.51
N THR A 31 -5.17 11.91 -4.64
CA THR A 31 -5.03 10.58 -5.23
C THR A 31 -3.65 10.06 -4.91
N LEU A 32 -3.57 8.84 -4.37
CA LEU A 32 -2.32 8.14 -4.18
C LEU A 32 -1.86 7.61 -5.53
N LYS A 33 -0.75 8.14 -6.05
CA LYS A 33 -0.24 7.77 -7.36
C LYS A 33 0.52 6.45 -7.31
N ARG A 34 0.48 5.72 -8.43
CA ARG A 34 1.34 4.56 -8.69
C ARG A 34 2.81 4.94 -8.52
N GLY A 35 3.60 4.00 -8.01
CA GLY A 35 5.04 4.14 -7.84
C GLY A 35 5.46 4.77 -6.51
N ILE A 36 4.50 5.21 -5.68
CA ILE A 36 4.80 5.64 -4.32
C ILE A 36 5.21 4.41 -3.50
N LEU A 37 6.33 4.54 -2.79
CA LEU A 37 6.82 3.58 -1.82
C LEU A 37 6.20 3.91 -0.45
N LEU A 38 5.59 2.92 0.17
CA LEU A 38 4.97 3.02 1.49
C LEU A 38 5.59 1.98 2.41
N ARG A 39 5.80 2.36 3.67
CA ARG A 39 6.24 1.44 4.70
C ARG A 39 5.04 0.94 5.49
N ILE A 40 4.96 -0.38 5.67
CA ILE A 40 3.93 -1.02 6.45
C ILE A 40 4.28 -0.85 7.92
N PHE A 41 3.31 -0.32 8.67
CA PHE A 41 3.34 -0.31 10.12
C PHE A 41 2.15 -1.12 10.62
N GLY A 42 2.43 -2.07 11.51
CA GLY A 42 1.45 -2.93 12.18
C GLY A 42 1.48 -2.71 13.68
#